data_AF-A0A968W1L7-F1
#
_entry.id   AF-A0A968W1L7-F1
#
_cell.length_a   1.000
_cell.length_b   1.000
_cell.length_c   1.000
_cell.angle_alpha   90.00
_cell.angle_beta   90.00
_cell.angle_gamma   90.00
#
_symmetry.space_group_name_H-M   'P 1'
#
loop_
_entity.id
_entity.type
_entity.pdbx_description
1 polymer ?
#
loop_
_entity_poly.entity_id
_entity_poly.type
_entity_poly.pdbx_seq_one_letter_code
_entity_poly.pdbx_strand_id
1 'polypeptide(L)'
;MKPLLNVLLFSVFILINCSHNNEHITEKTEYNKAQNKVGQVEITILTPGTIRVNDSLKFAFSAPGGLALYDSITCKVNADQFLLKDSLVLLSTRNFAVGNYFVHVYAYKAGALSATGSYGFRLLSDIDPRYAEYQIINKFPHHTGAFTQGLIYKNGKLIEGTGQYNEI
;
A
#
# COMPACT_ATOMS: atom_id res chain seq x y z
N MET A 1 -1.04 -73.85 -16.32
CA MET A 1 0.27 -73.45 -15.76
C MET A 1 0.39 -71.92 -15.93
N LYS A 2 0.78 -71.23 -14.85
CA LYS A 2 0.86 -69.76 -14.61
C LYS A 2 1.59 -68.95 -15.72
N PRO A 3 1.65 -67.58 -15.70
CA PRO A 3 1.06 -66.58 -14.76
C PRO A 3 0.31 -65.42 -15.45
N LEU A 4 -0.67 -64.73 -14.83
CA LEU A 4 -0.55 -63.60 -13.88
C LEU A 4 0.33 -62.43 -14.36
N LEU A 5 -0.28 -61.31 -14.77
CA LEU A 5 0.36 -60.00 -14.67
C LEU A 5 -0.69 -58.88 -14.45
N ASN A 6 -0.57 -58.26 -13.28
CA ASN A 6 -1.36 -57.13 -12.79
C ASN A 6 -1.16 -55.88 -13.66
N VAL A 7 -2.26 -55.21 -14.03
CA VAL A 7 -2.21 -53.83 -14.51
C VAL A 7 -2.49 -52.91 -13.33
N LEU A 8 -1.42 -52.44 -12.71
CA LEU A 8 -1.45 -51.35 -11.72
C LEU A 8 -1.30 -50.03 -12.50
N LEU A 9 -2.36 -49.22 -12.50
CA LEU A 9 -2.38 -47.91 -13.17
C LEU A 9 -1.54 -46.91 -12.35
N PHE A 10 -0.25 -46.80 -12.67
CA PHE A 10 0.64 -45.77 -12.12
C PHE A 10 0.31 -44.42 -12.78
N SER A 11 -0.34 -43.51 -12.04
CA SER A 11 -0.42 -42.10 -12.42
C SER A 11 0.95 -41.45 -12.19
N VAL A 12 1.74 -41.34 -13.26
CA VAL A 12 3.00 -40.60 -13.25
C VAL A 12 2.68 -39.11 -13.27
N PHE A 13 2.90 -38.43 -12.14
CA PHE A 13 3.03 -36.97 -12.09
C PHE A 13 4.30 -36.58 -12.83
N ILE A 14 4.15 -36.07 -14.06
CA ILE A 14 5.23 -35.49 -14.84
C ILE A 14 5.58 -34.13 -14.21
N LEU A 15 6.73 -34.06 -13.53
CA LEU A 15 7.40 -32.81 -13.19
C LEU A 15 7.99 -32.24 -14.49
N ILE A 16 7.29 -31.27 -15.09
CA ILE A 16 7.84 -30.45 -16.18
C ILE A 16 8.80 -29.45 -15.53
N ASN A 17 10.09 -29.77 -15.53
CA ASN A 17 11.16 -28.78 -15.46
C ASN A 17 11.25 -28.09 -16.83
N CYS A 18 10.88 -26.82 -16.91
CA CYS A 18 11.23 -26.00 -18.07
C CYS A 18 12.71 -25.62 -17.99
N SER A 19 13.55 -26.40 -18.67
CA SER A 19 14.88 -25.96 -19.13
C SER A 19 14.70 -25.41 -20.53
N HIS A 20 14.82 -24.09 -20.69
CA HIS A 20 14.82 -23.44 -21.99
C HIS A 20 16.15 -22.71 -22.17
N ASN A 21 17.08 -23.38 -22.85
CA ASN A 21 18.33 -22.81 -23.29
C ASN A 21 18.06 -21.92 -24.50
N ASN A 22 18.20 -20.60 -24.32
CA ASN A 22 18.40 -19.68 -25.42
C ASN A 22 19.86 -19.22 -25.37
N GLU A 23 20.64 -19.68 -26.34
CA GLU A 23 21.91 -19.03 -26.69
C GLU A 23 21.58 -17.65 -27.25
N HIS A 24 21.98 -16.60 -26.52
CA HIS A 24 22.03 -15.25 -27.06
C HIS A 24 23.47 -14.75 -26.95
N ILE A 25 24.00 -14.40 -28.12
CA ILE A 25 25.34 -13.85 -28.37
C ILE A 25 25.61 -12.69 -27.41
N THR A 26 26.67 -12.85 -26.61
CA THR A 26 27.13 -11.85 -25.64
C THR A 26 27.88 -10.72 -26.36
N GLU A 27 27.16 -9.77 -26.94
CA GLU A 27 27.72 -8.43 -27.13
C GLU A 27 27.79 -7.75 -25.76
N LYS A 28 29.00 -7.70 -25.20
CA LYS A 28 29.33 -6.86 -24.05
C LYS A 28 29.24 -5.40 -24.49
N THR A 29 28.03 -4.84 -24.47
CA THR A 29 27.88 -3.39 -24.42
C THR A 29 28.15 -2.98 -22.98
N GLU A 30 29.27 -2.29 -22.75
CA GLU A 30 29.49 -1.53 -21.51
C GLU A 30 28.35 -0.51 -21.35
N TYR A 31 27.30 -0.90 -20.62
CA TYR A 31 26.28 0.01 -20.17
C TYR A 31 26.89 0.89 -19.08
N ASN A 32 27.44 2.03 -19.49
CA ASN A 32 27.82 3.12 -18.61
C ASN A 32 26.56 3.65 -17.90
N LYS A 33 26.15 3.00 -16.81
CA LYS A 33 25.18 3.56 -15.88
C LYS A 33 25.85 4.68 -15.11
N ALA A 34 25.95 5.85 -15.73
CA ALA A 34 26.06 7.09 -14.96
C ALA A 34 24.83 7.14 -14.05
N GLN A 35 25.01 6.76 -12.78
CA GLN A 35 23.96 6.90 -11.78
C GLN A 35 23.78 8.39 -11.51
N ASN A 36 22.99 9.06 -12.35
CA ASN A 36 22.54 10.41 -12.07
C ASN A 36 21.76 10.34 -10.74
N LYS A 37 22.35 10.91 -9.69
CA LYS A 37 21.73 11.00 -8.37
C LYS A 37 20.40 11.75 -8.51
N VAL A 38 19.29 11.07 -8.28
CA VAL A 38 17.94 11.68 -8.32
C VAL A 38 17.86 12.75 -7.22
N GLY A 39 17.50 13.97 -7.62
CA GLY A 39 17.31 15.10 -6.71
C GLY A 39 16.10 14.93 -5.80
N GLN A 40 15.96 15.84 -4.84
CA GLN A 40 14.85 15.83 -3.88
C GLN A 40 13.89 16.97 -4.14
N VAL A 41 12.61 16.66 -4.34
CA VAL A 41 11.52 17.65 -4.35
C VAL A 41 11.11 17.92 -2.91
N GLU A 42 11.01 19.19 -2.54
CA GLU A 42 10.50 19.59 -1.23
C GLU A 42 9.00 19.82 -1.32
N ILE A 43 8.25 19.31 -0.33
CA ILE A 43 6.80 19.46 -0.25
C ILE A 43 6.48 20.19 1.06
N THR A 44 5.75 21.29 0.97
CA THR A 44 5.32 22.10 2.12
C THR A 44 3.81 22.04 2.25
N ILE A 45 3.32 21.51 3.36
CA ILE A 45 1.88 21.46 3.63
C ILE A 45 1.40 22.82 4.13
N LEU A 46 0.34 23.31 3.50
CA LEU A 46 -0.27 24.59 3.81
C LEU A 46 -1.63 24.43 4.51
N THR A 47 -2.26 23.26 4.42
CA THR A 47 -3.45 22.93 5.22
C THR A 47 -3.05 22.75 6.69
N PRO A 48 -3.58 23.56 7.63
CA PRO A 48 -3.27 23.42 9.04
C PRO A 48 -4.02 22.24 9.66
N GLY A 49 -3.40 21.60 10.65
CA GLY A 49 -4.07 20.62 11.51
C GLY A 49 -4.39 19.29 10.82
N THR A 50 -5.46 18.66 11.30
CA THR A 50 -5.90 17.35 10.83
C THR A 50 -6.81 17.49 9.63
N ILE A 51 -6.64 16.60 8.64
CA ILE A 51 -7.47 16.54 7.44
C ILE A 51 -8.50 15.41 7.54
N ARG A 52 -9.74 15.71 7.17
CA ARG A 52 -10.86 14.77 7.11
C ARG A 52 -11.29 14.54 5.66
N VAL A 53 -12.08 13.50 5.42
CA VAL A 53 -12.78 13.30 4.15
C VAL A 53 -13.57 14.58 3.81
N ASN A 54 -13.70 14.90 2.52
CA ASN A 54 -14.30 16.14 2.00
C ASN A 54 -13.51 17.44 2.19
N ASP A 55 -12.43 17.45 2.97
CA ASP A 55 -11.49 18.56 2.98
C ASP A 55 -10.65 18.61 1.68
N SER A 56 -9.71 19.55 1.63
CA SER A 56 -8.68 19.59 0.59
C SER A 56 -7.29 19.76 1.19
N LEU A 57 -6.36 18.93 0.73
CA LEU A 57 -4.95 19.07 1.06
C LEU A 57 -4.34 20.14 0.14
N LYS A 58 -4.01 21.29 0.71
CA LYS A 58 -3.27 22.36 0.06
C LYS A 58 -1.80 22.19 0.38
N PHE A 59 -0.97 22.08 -0.64
CA PHE A 59 0.47 21.99 -0.49
C PHE A 59 1.18 22.77 -1.58
N ALA A 60 2.37 23.25 -1.27
CA ALA A 60 3.32 23.78 -2.24
C ALA A 60 4.45 22.76 -2.46
N PHE A 61 5.13 22.85 -3.59
CA PHE A 61 6.36 22.09 -3.82
C PHE A 61 7.43 22.91 -4.54
N SER A 62 8.68 22.52 -4.35
CA SER A 62 9.84 23.07 -5.03
C SER A 62 10.73 21.94 -5.54
N ALA A 63 11.43 22.16 -6.67
CA ALA A 63 12.37 21.20 -7.22
C ALA A 63 13.77 21.84 -7.32
N PRO A 64 14.86 21.05 -7.24
CA PRO A 64 16.22 21.57 -7.29
C PRO A 64 16.47 22.44 -8.53
N GLY A 65 16.96 23.66 -8.32
CA GLY A 65 17.21 24.62 -9.40
C GLY A 65 15.97 25.26 -10.04
N GLY A 66 14.77 24.95 -9.53
CA GLY A 66 13.50 25.56 -9.97
C GLY A 66 12.72 24.70 -10.96
N LEU A 67 11.40 24.92 -11.00
CA LEU A 67 10.48 24.07 -11.77
C LEU A 67 10.70 24.15 -13.29
N ALA A 68 11.19 25.28 -13.80
CA ALA A 68 11.42 25.51 -15.23
C ALA A 68 12.54 24.63 -15.83
N LEU A 69 13.34 23.96 -14.99
CA LEU A 69 14.38 23.03 -15.45
C LEU A 69 13.85 21.64 -15.82
N TYR A 70 12.57 21.38 -15.56
CA TYR A 70 11.94 20.07 -15.72
C TYR A 70 10.89 20.14 -16.83
N ASP A 71 10.83 19.11 -17.67
CA ASP A 71 9.89 19.04 -18.79
C ASP A 71 8.47 18.77 -18.30
N SER A 72 8.36 18.00 -17.21
CA SER A 72 7.09 17.67 -16.57
C SER A 72 7.28 17.34 -15.10
N ILE A 73 6.25 17.65 -14.32
CA ILE A 73 6.17 17.30 -12.91
C ILE A 73 4.80 16.67 -12.66
N THR A 74 4.78 15.51 -12.03
CA THR A 74 3.55 14.76 -11.77
C THR A 74 3.39 14.50 -10.28
N CYS A 75 2.16 14.57 -9.79
CA CYS A 75 1.76 14.10 -8.47
C CYS A 75 1.08 12.75 -8.60
N LYS A 76 1.41 11.81 -7.72
CA LYS A 76 0.70 10.53 -7.58
C LYS A 76 0.18 10.38 -6.17
N VAL A 77 -1.07 9.98 -6.05
CA VAL A 77 -1.71 9.60 -4.80
C VAL A 77 -2.49 8.31 -5.06
N ASN A 78 -2.12 7.22 -4.38
CA ASN A 78 -2.60 5.87 -4.70
C ASN A 78 -2.30 5.47 -6.15
N ALA A 79 -3.33 5.05 -6.90
CA ALA A 79 -3.23 4.70 -8.31
C ALA A 79 -3.34 5.94 -9.22
N ASP A 80 -3.86 7.05 -8.72
CA ASP A 80 -4.14 8.23 -9.53
C ASP A 80 -2.88 9.08 -9.69
N GLN A 81 -2.66 9.56 -10.91
CA GLN A 81 -1.54 10.42 -11.26
C GLN A 81 -2.02 11.66 -12.02
N PHE A 82 -1.48 12.81 -11.66
CA PHE A 82 -1.89 14.13 -12.14
C PHE A 82 -0.67 14.91 -12.62
N LEU A 83 -0.80 15.64 -13.72
CA LEU A 83 0.22 16.61 -14.14
C LEU A 83 0.09 17.89 -13.31
N LEU A 84 1.21 18.35 -12.73
CA LEU A 84 1.28 19.60 -11.98
C LEU A 84 1.76 20.72 -12.89
N LYS A 85 0.95 21.78 -13.00
CA LYS A 85 1.28 22.98 -13.79
C LYS A 85 1.82 24.11 -12.92
N ASP A 86 1.26 24.26 -11.73
CA ASP A 86 1.62 25.27 -10.75
C ASP A 86 2.28 24.64 -9.52
N SER A 87 3.12 25.41 -8.83
CA SER A 87 3.78 24.97 -7.60
C SER A 87 2.81 24.81 -6.42
N LEU A 88 1.62 25.40 -6.51
CA LEU A 88 0.57 25.34 -5.51
C LEU A 88 -0.51 24.35 -5.95
N VAL A 89 -0.75 23.33 -5.13
CA VAL A 89 -1.67 22.24 -5.44
C VAL A 89 -2.81 22.21 -4.41
N LEU A 90 -4.03 22.00 -4.91
CA LEU A 90 -5.21 21.73 -4.11
C LEU A 90 -5.76 20.34 -4.46
N LEU A 91 -5.53 19.38 -3.57
CA LEU A 91 -5.99 18.00 -3.74
C LEU A 91 -7.28 17.78 -2.94
N SER A 92 -8.39 17.51 -3.64
CA SER A 92 -9.66 17.16 -2.99
C SER A 92 -9.62 15.73 -2.45
N THR A 93 -10.13 15.53 -1.23
CA THR A 93 -10.21 14.20 -0.58
C THR A 93 -11.61 13.59 -0.60
N ARG A 94 -12.57 14.18 -1.33
CA ARG A 94 -13.99 13.77 -1.37
C ARG A 94 -14.19 12.28 -1.68
N ASN A 95 -13.37 11.73 -2.57
CA ASN A 95 -13.51 10.35 -3.04
C ASN A 95 -12.50 9.39 -2.37
N PHE A 96 -11.81 9.83 -1.32
CA PHE A 96 -10.79 9.03 -0.65
C PHE A 96 -11.42 8.30 0.54
N ALA A 97 -11.04 7.04 0.75
CA ALA A 97 -11.37 6.33 1.98
C ALA A 97 -10.54 6.89 3.15
N VAL A 98 -10.96 6.66 4.40
CA VAL A 98 -10.11 6.98 5.57
C VAL A 98 -8.84 6.14 5.56
N GLY A 99 -7.73 6.69 6.08
CA GLY A 99 -6.47 5.94 6.13
C GLY A 99 -5.22 6.80 6.01
N ASN A 100 -4.09 6.12 5.81
CA ASN A 100 -2.80 6.78 5.57
C ASN A 100 -2.55 6.85 4.06
N TYR A 101 -2.14 8.01 3.59
CA TYR A 101 -1.85 8.30 2.20
C TYR A 101 -0.46 8.90 2.05
N PHE A 102 0.09 8.78 0.85
CA PHE A 102 1.30 9.47 0.44
C PHE A 102 1.02 10.29 -0.81
N VAL A 103 1.46 11.54 -0.78
CA VAL A 103 1.65 12.36 -1.98
C VAL A 103 3.05 12.11 -2.47
N HIS A 104 3.19 11.58 -3.68
CA HIS A 104 4.47 11.47 -4.36
C HIS A 104 4.56 12.49 -5.48
N VAL A 105 5.62 13.29 -5.51
CA VAL A 105 5.89 14.24 -6.59
C VAL A 105 7.12 13.79 -7.35
N TYR A 106 7.01 13.66 -8.67
CA TYR A 106 8.06 13.24 -9.58
C TYR A 106 8.34 14.34 -10.58
N ALA A 107 9.60 14.74 -10.74
CA ALA A 107 10.03 15.73 -11.70
C ALA A 107 10.98 15.09 -12.73
N TYR A 108 10.69 15.30 -14.01
CA TYR A 108 11.37 14.66 -15.14
C TYR A 108 12.15 15.68 -15.97
N LYS A 109 13.33 15.29 -16.45
CA LYS A 109 14.17 16.08 -17.34
C LYS A 109 14.72 15.20 -18.46
N ALA A 110 14.63 15.68 -19.69
CA ALA A 110 14.84 14.90 -20.90
C ALA A 110 14.09 13.54 -20.87
N GLY A 111 12.87 13.52 -20.32
CA GLY A 111 12.06 12.31 -20.17
C GLY A 111 12.52 11.31 -19.08
N ALA A 112 13.61 11.58 -18.35
CA ALA A 112 14.10 10.74 -17.26
C ALA A 112 13.76 11.30 -15.87
N LEU A 113 13.44 10.42 -14.92
CA LEU A 113 13.19 10.83 -13.53
C LEU A 113 14.43 11.49 -12.95
N SER A 114 14.29 12.76 -12.54
CA SER A 114 15.42 13.60 -12.16
C SER A 114 15.31 14.13 -10.73
N ALA A 115 14.11 14.29 -10.19
CA ALA A 115 13.91 14.53 -8.76
C ALA A 115 12.60 13.92 -8.25
N THR A 116 12.55 13.59 -6.96
CA THR A 116 11.34 13.03 -6.33
C THR A 116 11.16 13.54 -4.90
N GLY A 117 9.91 13.62 -4.44
CA GLY A 117 9.53 13.98 -3.08
C GLY A 117 8.32 13.18 -2.61
N SER A 118 8.20 12.97 -1.31
CA SER A 118 7.07 12.25 -0.73
C SER A 118 6.63 12.89 0.57
N TYR A 119 5.31 12.99 0.77
CA TYR A 119 4.73 13.42 2.04
C TYR A 119 3.61 12.49 2.46
N GLY A 120 3.70 11.94 3.67
CA GLY A 120 2.67 11.09 4.26
C GLY A 120 1.66 11.92 5.05
N PHE A 121 0.38 11.64 4.86
CA PHE A 121 -0.70 12.25 5.63
C PHE A 121 -1.76 11.22 6.03
N ARG A 122 -2.49 11.49 7.10
CA ARG A 122 -3.59 10.65 7.56
C ARG A 122 -4.92 11.36 7.34
N LEU A 123 -5.82 10.71 6.61
CA LEU A 123 -7.17 11.18 6.35
C LEU A 123 -8.15 10.55 7.34
N LEU A 124 -8.80 11.38 8.15
CA LEU A 124 -9.80 10.95 9.12
C LEU A 124 -11.20 10.98 8.54
N SER A 125 -12.14 10.30 9.22
CA SER A 125 -13.55 10.42 8.87
C SER A 125 -14.05 11.83 9.18
N ASP A 126 -14.92 12.34 8.32
CA ASP A 126 -15.76 13.52 8.53
C ASP A 126 -17.06 13.19 9.28
N ILE A 127 -17.32 11.91 9.54
CA ILE A 127 -18.45 11.45 10.35
C ILE A 127 -18.03 11.50 11.82
N ASP A 128 -18.66 12.38 12.58
CA ASP A 128 -18.47 12.40 14.03
C ASP A 128 -19.07 11.13 14.65
N PRO A 129 -18.30 10.41 15.50
CA PRO A 129 -18.78 9.19 16.12
C PRO A 129 -19.94 9.51 17.07
N ARG A 130 -21.00 8.72 16.98
CA ARG A 130 -22.09 8.77 17.96
C ARG A 130 -21.68 8.01 19.19
N TYR A 131 -21.66 8.69 20.34
CA TYR A 131 -21.51 8.03 21.62
C TYR A 131 -22.81 7.28 21.94
N ALA A 132 -22.71 5.97 22.08
CA ALA A 132 -23.81 5.15 22.57
C ALA A 132 -23.78 5.16 24.10
N GLU A 133 -24.92 5.50 24.70
CA GLU A 133 -25.14 5.20 26.11
C GLU A 133 -25.33 3.70 26.28
N TYR A 134 -24.74 3.14 27.33
CA TYR A 134 -24.88 1.72 27.65
C TYR A 134 -25.11 1.54 29.13
N GLN A 135 -25.91 0.54 29.47
CA GLN A 135 -26.09 0.08 30.85
C GLN A 135 -25.54 -1.34 30.95
N ILE A 136 -24.68 -1.58 31.94
CA ILE A 136 -24.22 -2.93 32.25
C ILE A 136 -25.35 -3.64 33.01
N ILE A 137 -26.06 -4.54 32.34
CA ILE A 137 -27.13 -5.34 32.96
C ILE A 137 -26.57 -6.52 33.76
N ASN A 138 -25.51 -7.17 33.24
CA ASN A 138 -24.88 -8.33 33.84
C ASN A 138 -23.38 -8.29 33.62
N LYS A 139 -22.62 -8.85 34.56
CA LYS A 139 -21.18 -9.11 34.43
C LYS A 139 -20.93 -10.60 34.61
N PHE A 140 -20.32 -11.23 33.62
CA PHE A 140 -19.94 -12.64 33.69
C PHE A 140 -18.41 -12.68 33.75
N PRO A 141 -17.80 -13.03 34.91
CA PRO A 141 -16.36 -13.10 35.01
C PRO A 141 -15.84 -14.18 34.05
N HIS A 142 -14.85 -13.83 33.23
CA HIS A 142 -14.15 -14.83 32.43
C HIS A 142 -13.32 -15.73 33.35
N HIS A 143 -13.11 -16.97 32.92
CA HIS A 143 -12.23 -17.89 33.62
C HIS A 143 -10.78 -17.43 33.41
N THR A 144 -10.02 -17.18 34.48
CA THR A 144 -8.67 -16.58 34.41
C THR A 144 -7.63 -17.45 33.68
N GLY A 145 -7.91 -18.74 33.52
CA GLY A 145 -7.10 -19.67 32.71
C GLY A 145 -7.49 -19.76 31.23
N ALA A 146 -8.58 -19.11 30.80
CA ALA A 146 -9.00 -19.05 29.40
C ALA A 146 -8.45 -17.78 28.76
N PHE A 147 -7.69 -17.91 27.69
CA PHE A 147 -7.08 -16.78 26.99
C PHE A 147 -8.02 -16.28 25.91
N THR A 148 -8.18 -14.97 25.77
CA THR A 148 -9.09 -14.44 24.75
C THR A 148 -8.33 -14.28 23.44
N GLN A 149 -8.87 -14.80 22.33
CA GLN A 149 -8.33 -14.57 20.97
C GLN A 149 -9.12 -13.51 20.20
N GLY A 150 -9.82 -12.64 20.95
CA GLY A 150 -10.69 -11.61 20.41
C GLY A 150 -12.16 -12.02 20.37
N LEU A 151 -12.97 -11.06 19.95
CA LEU A 151 -14.42 -11.14 19.89
C LEU A 151 -14.89 -11.25 18.44
N ILE A 152 -15.78 -12.19 18.16
CA ILE A 152 -16.45 -12.34 16.86
C ILE A 152 -17.90 -11.93 17.03
N TYR A 153 -18.40 -11.05 16.16
CA TYR A 153 -19.83 -10.77 16.07
C TYR A 153 -20.48 -11.71 15.04
N LYS A 154 -21.42 -12.54 15.48
CA LYS A 154 -22.17 -13.46 14.62
C LYS A 154 -23.62 -13.52 15.07
N ASN A 155 -24.55 -13.29 14.14
CA ASN A 155 -25.99 -13.42 14.35
C ASN A 155 -26.51 -12.66 15.60
N GLY A 156 -26.08 -11.41 15.77
CA GLY A 156 -26.52 -10.60 16.91
C GLY A 156 -25.78 -10.85 18.22
N LYS A 157 -24.80 -11.77 18.25
CA LYS A 157 -24.06 -12.15 19.45
C LYS A 157 -22.57 -11.84 19.29
N LEU A 158 -21.97 -11.25 20.31
CA LEU A 158 -20.52 -11.25 20.48
C LEU A 158 -20.13 -12.58 21.12
N ILE A 159 -19.26 -13.32 20.44
CA ILE A 159 -18.75 -14.62 20.85
C ILE A 159 -17.26 -14.45 21.10
N GLU A 160 -16.82 -14.86 22.28
CA GLU A 160 -15.41 -14.86 22.67
C GLU A 160 -14.88 -16.29 22.57
N GLY A 161 -13.76 -16.47 21.86
CA GLY A 161 -13.05 -17.75 21.85
C GLY A 161 -12.27 -17.94 23.15
N THR A 162 -12.15 -19.18 23.62
CA THR A 162 -11.43 -19.50 24.88
C THR A 162 -9.91 -19.52 24.77
N GLY A 163 -9.40 -19.33 23.55
CA GLY A 163 -7.97 -19.34 23.21
C GLY A 163 -7.26 -20.61 23.67
N GLN A 164 -5.98 -20.71 23.35
CA GLN A 164 -5.12 -21.78 23.82
C GLN A 164 -3.81 -21.15 24.28
N TYR A 165 -3.44 -21.37 25.54
CA TYR A 165 -2.15 -20.97 26.06
C TYR A 165 -1.15 -22.10 25.85
N ASN A 166 -0.20 -21.92 24.94
CA ASN A 166 0.86 -22.89 24.63
C ASN A 166 0.38 -24.29 24.16
N GLU A 167 -0.71 -24.41 23.40
CA GLU A 167 -0.98 -25.68 22.72
C GLU A 167 -0.05 -25.83 21.50
N ILE A 168 0.70 -26.95 21.48
CA ILE A 168 1.45 -27.52 20.36
C ILE A 168 0.65 -28.72 19.86
#